data_AF-A0A2E7T818-F1
#
_entry.id   AF-A0A2E7T818-F1
#
_cell.length_a   1.000
_cell.length_b   1.000
_cell.length_c   1.000
_cell.angle_alpha   90.00
_cell.angle_beta   90.00
_cell.angle_gamma   90.00
#
_symmetry.space_group_name_H-M   'P 1'
#
loop_
_entity.id
_entity.type
_entity.pdbx_description
1 polymer ?
#
loop_
_entity_poly.entity_id
_entity_poly.type
_entity_poly.pdbx_seq_one_letter_code
_entity_poly.pdbx_strand_id
1 'polypeptide(L)'
;MNELMEPRFGRADHWLRLVFALLYFGLIFYLVRILVGLVLVAQFILAAALGEPNDRLLRFTEDLHSFSYHALRFITWNTDDRPFPFSDWPSPQGTNKSVVDQ
;
A
#
# COMPACT_ATOMS: atom_id res chain seq x y z
N MET A 1 17.08 39.32 -21.17
CA MET A 1 17.01 38.06 -21.95
C MET A 1 17.35 36.85 -21.05
N ASN A 2 16.86 36.85 -19.79
CA ASN A 2 17.15 35.82 -18.77
C ASN A 2 15.85 35.21 -18.19
N GLU A 3 14.72 35.36 -18.88
CA GLU A 3 13.38 35.03 -18.37
C GLU A 3 12.78 33.75 -19.00
N LEU A 4 13.53 32.97 -19.76
CA LEU A 4 13.00 31.80 -20.50
C LEU A 4 13.38 30.43 -19.93
N MET A 5 13.94 30.38 -18.72
CA MET A 5 14.30 29.13 -18.05
C MET A 5 13.51 28.97 -16.75
N GLU A 6 12.18 29.10 -16.82
CA GLU A 6 11.34 28.47 -15.81
C GLU A 6 11.22 26.98 -16.16
N PRO A 7 11.88 26.07 -15.40
CA PRO A 7 11.73 24.65 -15.63
C PRO A 7 10.28 24.26 -15.36
N ARG A 8 9.57 23.82 -16.42
CA ARG A 8 8.22 23.27 -16.35
C ARG A 8 8.25 21.91 -15.63
N PHE A 9 8.43 21.91 -14.31
CA PHE A 9 8.43 20.69 -13.49
C PHE A 9 7.06 20.00 -13.42
N GLY A 10 6.01 20.56 -14.02
CA GLY A 10 4.68 19.94 -14.03
C GLY A 10 4.57 18.62 -14.82
N ARG A 11 5.52 18.29 -15.71
CA ARG A 11 5.40 17.09 -16.57
C ARG A 11 6.10 15.85 -16.02
N ALA A 12 7.16 15.99 -15.25
CA ALA A 12 7.93 14.86 -14.72
C ALA A 12 7.12 14.03 -13.69
N ASP A 13 6.29 14.71 -12.89
CA ASP A 13 5.50 14.07 -11.84
C ASP A 13 4.43 13.12 -12.38
N HIS A 14 3.85 13.44 -13.54
CA HIS A 14 2.86 12.60 -14.22
C HIS A 14 3.47 11.30 -14.76
N TRP A 15 4.69 11.39 -15.33
CA TRP A 15 5.42 10.20 -15.81
C TRP A 15 5.88 9.32 -14.65
N LEU A 16 6.28 9.92 -13.53
CA LEU A 16 6.65 9.18 -12.33
C LEU A 16 5.44 8.42 -11.76
N ARG A 17 4.26 9.06 -11.70
CA ARG A 17 3.01 8.39 -11.33
C ARG A 17 2.68 7.23 -12.27
N LEU A 18 2.91 7.37 -13.57
CA LEU A 18 2.68 6.29 -14.54
C LEU A 18 3.62 5.09 -14.32
N VAL A 19 4.91 5.35 -14.08
CA VAL A 19 5.88 4.28 -13.75
C VAL A 19 5.50 3.60 -12.44
N PHE A 20 5.13 4.36 -11.42
CA PHE A 20 4.60 3.78 -10.18
C PHE A 20 3.32 3.00 -10.42
N ALA A 21 2.37 3.52 -11.21
CA ALA A 21 1.15 2.79 -11.55
C ALA A 21 1.45 1.45 -12.22
N LEU A 22 2.38 1.40 -13.18
CA LEU A 22 2.81 0.15 -13.83
C LEU A 22 3.51 -0.80 -12.86
N LEU A 23 4.38 -0.30 -11.98
CA LEU A 23 5.08 -1.12 -10.99
C LEU A 23 4.13 -1.68 -9.93
N TYR A 24 3.24 -0.85 -9.41
CA TYR A 24 2.23 -1.24 -8.43
C TYR A 24 1.20 -2.19 -9.04
N PHE A 25 0.69 -1.88 -10.23
CA PHE A 25 -0.30 -2.70 -10.91
C PHE A 25 0.27 -4.03 -11.41
N GLY A 26 1.48 -4.02 -11.97
CA GLY A 26 2.11 -5.19 -12.56
C GLY A 26 2.78 -6.11 -11.54
N LEU A 27 3.60 -5.55 -10.64
CA LEU A 27 4.43 -6.35 -9.73
C LEU A 27 3.80 -6.45 -8.34
N ILE A 28 3.49 -5.32 -7.71
CA ILE A 28 3.05 -5.31 -6.31
C ILE A 28 1.68 -6.00 -6.16
N PHE A 29 0.66 -5.63 -6.94
CA PHE A 29 -0.64 -6.31 -6.85
C PHE A 29 -0.57 -7.78 -7.23
N TYR A 30 0.33 -8.16 -8.13
CA TYR A 30 0.57 -9.58 -8.42
C TYR A 30 1.09 -10.32 -7.18
N LEU A 31 2.08 -9.76 -6.49
CA LEU A 31 2.59 -10.31 -5.22
C LEU A 31 1.53 -10.32 -4.12
N VAL A 32 0.77 -9.22 -3.96
CA VAL A 32 -0.36 -9.16 -3.00
C VAL A 32 -1.36 -10.27 -3.29
N ARG A 33 -1.69 -10.53 -4.57
CA ARG A 33 -2.64 -11.57 -4.95
C ARG A 33 -2.15 -12.97 -4.60
N ILE A 34 -0.87 -13.25 -4.83
CA ILE A 34 -0.23 -14.51 -4.40
C ILE A 34 -0.26 -14.63 -2.88
N LEU A 35 0.11 -13.56 -2.17
CA LEU A 35 0.19 -13.53 -0.72
C LEU A 35 -1.18 -13.73 -0.07
N VAL A 36 -2.22 -13.04 -0.55
CA VAL A 36 -3.61 -13.24 -0.10
C VAL A 36 -4.07 -14.67 -0.38
N GLY A 37 -3.72 -15.24 -1.55
CA GLY A 37 -4.01 -16.64 -1.86
C GLY A 37 -3.34 -17.62 -0.87
N LEU A 38 -2.07 -17.37 -0.53
CA LEU A 38 -1.35 -18.17 0.46
C LEU A 38 -1.97 -18.05 1.85
N VAL A 39 -2.32 -16.83 2.27
CA VAL A 39 -2.97 -16.60 3.57
C VAL A 39 -4.35 -17.25 3.60
N LEU A 40 -5.12 -17.22 2.51
CA LEU A 40 -6.40 -17.91 2.41
C LEU A 40 -6.24 -19.42 2.63
N VAL A 41 -5.27 -20.05 1.96
CA VAL A 41 -4.99 -21.49 2.13
C VAL A 41 -4.54 -21.78 3.57
N ALA A 42 -3.65 -20.96 4.12
CA ALA A 42 -3.19 -21.12 5.50
C ALA A 42 -4.34 -20.96 6.52
N GLN A 43 -5.19 -19.95 6.35
CA GLN A 43 -6.39 -19.75 7.18
C GLN A 43 -7.35 -20.93 7.07
N PHE A 44 -7.54 -21.48 5.87
CA PHE A 44 -8.39 -22.66 5.68
C PHE A 44 -7.83 -23.87 6.42
N ILE A 45 -6.51 -24.12 6.34
CA ILE A 45 -5.85 -25.21 7.08
C ILE A 45 -5.96 -24.98 8.59
N LEU A 46 -5.72 -23.76 9.07
CA LEU A 46 -5.80 -23.43 10.49
C LEU A 46 -7.23 -23.54 11.01
N ALA A 47 -8.22 -23.06 10.27
CA ALA A 47 -9.63 -23.23 10.63
C ALA A 47 -10.04 -24.70 10.62
N ALA A 48 -9.54 -25.50 9.67
CA ALA A 48 -9.80 -26.94 9.64
C ALA A 48 -9.12 -27.72 10.79
N ALA A 49 -7.95 -27.26 11.25
CA ALA A 49 -7.18 -27.92 12.31
C ALA A 49 -7.54 -27.44 13.74
N LEU A 50 -7.75 -26.14 13.93
CA LEU A 50 -8.01 -25.48 15.23
C LEU A 50 -9.49 -25.13 15.44
N GLY A 51 -10.32 -25.17 14.40
CA GLY A 51 -11.74 -24.78 14.45
C GLY A 51 -11.99 -23.27 14.34
N GLU A 52 -10.95 -22.44 14.47
CA GLU A 52 -11.05 -20.99 14.39
C GLU A 52 -9.97 -20.39 13.47
N PRO A 53 -10.27 -19.28 12.76
CA PRO A 53 -9.26 -18.52 12.02
C PRO A 53 -8.20 -17.94 12.96
N ASN A 54 -6.97 -17.77 12.46
CA ASN A 54 -5.90 -17.18 13.25
C ASN A 54 -5.95 -15.64 13.20
N ASP A 55 -6.16 -15.02 14.35
CA ASP A 55 -6.23 -13.55 14.51
C ASP A 55 -5.01 -12.81 13.98
N ARG A 56 -3.81 -13.39 14.07
CA ARG A 56 -2.59 -12.74 13.57
C ARG A 56 -2.58 -12.65 12.05
N LEU A 57 -3.02 -13.71 11.37
CA LEU A 57 -3.12 -13.73 9.92
C LEU A 57 -4.26 -12.82 9.44
N LEU A 58 -5.37 -12.73 10.20
CA LEU A 58 -6.45 -11.79 9.90
C LEU A 58 -5.98 -10.33 9.98
N ARG A 59 -5.30 -9.94 11.07
CA ARG A 59 -4.71 -8.60 11.20
C ARG A 59 -3.71 -8.31 10.08
N PHE A 60 -2.86 -9.28 9.74
CA PHE A 60 -1.93 -9.13 8.63
C PHE A 60 -2.62 -8.88 7.28
N THR A 61 -3.71 -9.59 7.00
CA THR A 61 -4.49 -9.34 5.76
C THR A 61 -5.20 -8.00 5.78
N GLU A 62 -5.65 -7.54 6.94
CA GLU A 62 -6.27 -6.23 7.11
C GLU A 62 -5.28 -5.10 6.80
N ASP A 63 -4.08 -5.19 7.37
CA ASP A 63 -2.95 -4.29 7.08
C ASP A 63 -2.60 -4.30 5.59
N LEU A 64 -2.50 -5.49 4.99
CA LEU A 64 -2.19 -5.66 3.57
C LEU A 64 -3.25 -5.07 2.64
N HIS A 65 -4.53 -5.19 3.00
CA HIS A 65 -5.64 -4.56 2.27
C HIS A 65 -5.59 -3.03 2.39
N SER A 66 -5.29 -2.50 3.57
CA SER A 66 -5.12 -1.06 3.79
C SER A 66 -3.99 -0.50 2.93
N PHE A 67 -2.85 -1.19 2.88
CA PHE A 67 -1.73 -0.86 1.98
C PHE A 67 -2.15 -0.84 0.52
N SER A 68 -2.87 -1.87 0.09
CA SER A 68 -3.36 -1.97 -1.28
C SER A 68 -4.27 -0.79 -1.61
N TYR A 69 -5.22 -0.46 -0.72
CA TYR A 69 -6.13 0.66 -0.92
C TYR A 69 -5.42 2.01 -1.04
N HIS A 70 -4.45 2.29 -0.16
CA HIS A 70 -3.62 3.49 -0.24
C HIS A 70 -2.84 3.57 -1.56
N ALA A 71 -2.26 2.46 -2.01
CA ALA A 71 -1.57 2.38 -3.30
C ALA A 71 -2.52 2.64 -4.48
N LEU A 72 -3.72 2.04 -4.49
CA LEU A 72 -4.74 2.30 -5.51
C LEU A 72 -5.12 3.79 -5.56
N ARG A 73 -5.26 4.43 -4.39
CA ARG A 73 -5.61 5.85 -4.31
C ARG A 73 -4.56 6.74 -4.96
N PHE A 74 -3.27 6.43 -4.76
CA PHE A 74 -2.17 7.18 -5.37
C PHE A 74 -2.14 7.06 -6.90
N ILE A 75 -2.25 5.83 -7.43
CA ILE A 75 -2.18 5.59 -8.88
C ILE A 75 -3.40 6.13 -9.64
N THR A 76 -4.53 6.33 -8.96
CA THR A 76 -5.78 6.83 -9.53
C THR A 76 -5.96 8.34 -9.35
N TRP A 77 -4.91 9.07 -8.94
CA TRP A 77 -4.98 10.51 -8.66
C TRP A 77 -5.97 10.91 -7.54
N ASN A 78 -6.44 9.96 -6.74
CA ASN A 78 -7.30 10.27 -5.58
C ASN A 78 -6.48 10.78 -4.37
N THR A 79 -5.15 10.60 -4.37
CA THR A 79 -4.23 11.22 -3.41
C THR A 79 -2.87 11.46 -4.05
N ASP A 80 -2.15 12.44 -3.52
CA ASP A 80 -0.74 12.70 -3.84
C ASP A 80 0.22 12.04 -2.82
N ASP A 81 -0.34 11.39 -1.78
CA ASP A 81 0.44 10.66 -0.77
C ASP A 81 1.07 9.40 -1.39
N ARG A 82 2.41 9.36 -1.37
CA ARG A 82 3.16 8.22 -1.91
C ARG A 82 3.04 7.02 -0.96
N PRO A 83 2.67 5.82 -1.45
CA PRO A 83 2.68 4.59 -0.65
C PRO A 83 4.10 4.14 -0.28
N PHE A 84 4.22 3.22 0.69
CA PHE A 84 5.47 2.59 1.15
C PHE A 84 6.38 2.17 -0.02
N PRO A 85 7.72 2.36 0.02
CA PRO A 85 8.55 2.71 1.17
C PRO A 85 8.70 4.21 1.43
N PHE A 86 7.97 5.07 0.71
CA PHE A 86 8.07 6.52 0.89
C PHE A 86 7.22 7.07 2.04
N SER A 87 6.31 6.25 2.56
CA SER A 87 5.49 6.51 3.74
C SER A 87 5.48 5.27 4.63
N ASP A 88 5.08 5.45 5.89
CA ASP A 88 4.94 4.36 6.85
C ASP A 88 3.93 3.32 6.36
N TRP A 89 4.16 2.06 6.78
CA TRP A 89 3.22 0.98 6.51
C TRP A 89 1.85 1.31 7.13
N PRO A 90 0.76 1.29 6.35
CA PRO A 90 -0.54 1.70 6.85
C PRO A 90 -1.09 0.62 7.79
N SER A 91 -1.11 0.93 9.09
CA SER A 91 -1.83 0.14 10.07
C SER A 91 -3.30 0.59 10.12
N PRO A 92 -4.28 -0.34 10.06
CA PRO A 92 -5.72 -0.07 10.21
C PRO A 92 -6.05 0.66 11.51
N GLN A 93 -5.21 0.48 12.51
CA GLN A 93 -5.21 1.29 13.73
C GLN A 93 -4.28 2.47 13.48
N GLY A 94 -4.87 3.64 13.28
CA GLY A 94 -4.19 4.91 13.47
C GLY A 94 -3.63 4.97 14.90
N THR A 95 -2.47 4.35 15.12
CA THR A 95 -1.65 4.63 16.28
C THR A 95 -0.97 5.94 15.98
N ASN A 96 -1.75 6.99 16.22
CA ASN A 96 -1.27 8.26 16.72
C ASN A 96 -0.22 7.94 17.82
N LYS A 97 1.04 7.83 17.41
CA LYS A 97 2.21 7.79 18.30
C LYS A 97 2.59 9.20 18.77
N SER A 98 1.61 10.07 19.02
CA SER A 98 1.81 11.36 19.69
C SER A 98 1.13 11.44 21.07
N VAL A 99 0.95 10.30 21.75
CA VAL A 99 0.58 10.27 23.20
C VAL A 99 1.69 9.65 24.06
N VAL A 100 2.91 9.47 23.52
CA VAL A 100 4.08 9.09 24.30
C VAL A 100 5.23 10.01 23.96
N ASP A 101 5.06 11.29 24.30
CA ASP A 101 6.13 12.03 24.96
C ASP A 101 5.48 12.99 25.97
N GLN A 102 6.14 13.04 27.11
CA GLN A 102 5.72 13.58 28.41
C GLN A 102 5.52 15.10 28.42
#